data_AF-A0A954F3D9-F1
#
_entry.id   AF-A0A954F3D9-F1
#
_cell.length_a   1.000
_cell.length_b   1.000
_cell.length_c   1.000
_cell.angle_alpha   90.00
_cell.angle_beta   90.00
_cell.angle_gamma   90.00
#
_symmetry.space_group_name_H-M   'P 1'
#
loop_
_entity.id
_entity.type
_entity.pdbx_description
1 polymer ?
#
loop_
_entity_poly.entity_id
_entity_poly.type
_entity_poly.pdbx_seq_one_letter_code
_entity_poly.pdbx_strand_id
1 'polypeptide(L)'
;VGISPSKPPKNGGKPSKNNLRKRIRGHMRGNASNSTLRLSLGCLLGDSLGIQLRRVGKTERIHFAGLEPVLSEWLHENAFVTWVEHPRPWILEEKAIEQLSLPLNLAQNKSHPFHAILSALRKECKAKAKGLSVLKK
;
A
#
# COMPACT_ATOMS: atom_id res chain seq x y z
N VAL A 1 -5.30 -2.62 -7.85
CA VAL A 1 -5.92 -3.96 -7.64
C VAL A 1 -5.23 -4.73 -6.52
N GLY A 2 -5.94 -5.60 -5.82
CA GLY A 2 -5.34 -6.56 -4.87
C GLY A 2 -6.24 -7.77 -4.66
N ILE A 3 -5.63 -8.93 -4.39
CA ILE A 3 -6.33 -10.22 -4.26
C ILE A 3 -6.47 -10.68 -2.80
N SER A 4 -7.48 -11.45 -2.47
CA SER A 4 -7.50 -12.16 -1.19
C SER A 4 -8.36 -13.42 -1.26
N PRO A 5 -7.87 -14.58 -0.76
CA PRO A 5 -6.51 -14.83 -0.27
C PRO A 5 -5.46 -14.83 -1.39
N SER A 6 -4.17 -14.80 -1.03
CA SER A 6 -3.08 -15.05 -1.98
C SER A 6 -3.08 -16.51 -2.45
N LYS A 7 -2.40 -16.78 -3.57
CA LYS A 7 -2.22 -18.16 -4.07
C LYS A 7 -1.68 -19.08 -2.96
N PRO A 8 -2.29 -20.25 -2.72
CA PRO A 8 -1.76 -21.23 -1.78
C PRO A 8 -0.31 -21.60 -2.15
N PRO A 9 0.57 -21.76 -1.15
CA PRO A 9 1.97 -22.04 -1.41
C PRO A 9 2.14 -23.48 -1.95
N LYS A 10 3.05 -23.67 -2.90
CA LYS A 10 3.29 -24.98 -3.54
C LYS A 10 4.05 -25.98 -2.63
N ASN A 11 4.68 -25.49 -1.57
CA ASN A 11 5.52 -26.28 -0.66
C ASN A 11 4.75 -26.92 0.51
N GLY A 12 3.41 -27.03 0.41
CA GLY A 12 2.56 -27.56 1.49
C GLY A 12 2.38 -26.63 2.70
N GLY A 13 2.90 -25.39 2.64
CA GLY A 13 2.67 -24.40 3.67
C GLY A 13 1.19 -24.06 3.87
N LYS A 14 0.84 -23.55 5.06
CA LYS A 14 -0.55 -23.18 5.37
C LYS A 14 -1.02 -22.02 4.45
N PRO A 15 -2.23 -22.09 3.87
CA PRO A 15 -2.81 -20.99 3.10
C PRO A 15 -2.96 -19.71 3.93
N SER A 16 -2.98 -18.57 3.24
CA SER A 16 -3.18 -17.27 3.88
C SER A 16 -4.56 -17.19 4.56
N LYS A 17 -4.58 -16.82 5.85
CA LYS A 17 -5.81 -16.54 6.61
C LYS A 17 -6.39 -15.13 6.36
N ASN A 18 -5.86 -14.43 5.36
CA ASN A 18 -6.31 -13.09 5.00
C ASN A 18 -7.59 -13.17 4.17
N ASN A 19 -8.46 -12.18 4.32
CA ASN A 19 -9.70 -12.08 3.55
C ASN A 19 -9.91 -10.62 3.09
N LEU A 20 -10.86 -10.45 2.16
CA LEU A 20 -11.14 -9.14 1.56
C LEU A 20 -11.46 -8.09 2.63
N ARG A 21 -12.32 -8.40 3.61
CA ARG A 21 -12.67 -7.51 4.72
C ARG A 21 -11.45 -7.04 5.50
N LYS A 22 -10.53 -7.95 5.85
CA LYS A 22 -9.28 -7.62 6.56
C LYS A 22 -8.37 -6.74 5.71
N ARG A 23 -8.22 -7.04 4.40
CA ARG A 23 -7.42 -6.20 3.48
C ARG A 23 -7.99 -4.79 3.35
N ILE A 24 -9.29 -4.66 3.06
CA ILE A 24 -9.97 -3.36 2.94
C ILE A 24 -9.78 -2.56 4.22
N ARG A 25 -10.09 -3.15 5.39
CA ARG A 25 -9.89 -2.49 6.69
C ARG A 25 -8.44 -2.04 6.89
N GLY A 26 -7.47 -2.88 6.53
CA GLY A 26 -6.05 -2.56 6.64
C GLY A 26 -5.61 -1.39 5.76
N HIS A 27 -6.19 -1.26 4.57
CA HIS A 27 -5.91 -0.13 3.68
C HIS A 27 -6.58 1.16 4.16
N MET A 28 -7.85 1.09 4.56
CA MET A 28 -8.62 2.27 4.96
C MET A 28 -8.24 2.83 6.32
N ARG A 29 -7.86 1.97 7.29
CA ARG A 29 -7.63 2.36 8.69
C ARG A 29 -6.26 1.95 9.26
N GLY A 30 -5.41 1.31 8.45
CA GLY A 30 -4.11 0.83 8.89
C GLY A 30 -3.02 1.90 8.78
N ASN A 31 -1.78 1.45 8.57
CA ASN A 31 -0.63 2.32 8.37
C ASN A 31 0.19 1.93 7.14
N ALA A 32 1.03 2.83 6.67
CA ALA A 32 1.84 2.64 5.48
C ALA A 32 2.88 1.52 5.59
N SER A 33 3.25 1.09 6.81
CA SER A 33 4.22 -0.01 6.99
C SER A 33 3.68 -1.37 6.50
N ASN A 34 2.35 -1.55 6.52
CA ASN A 34 1.68 -2.77 6.09
C ASN A 34 0.74 -2.57 4.89
N SER A 35 0.70 -1.36 4.32
CA SER A 35 -0.20 -0.99 3.23
C SER A 35 0.58 -0.26 2.15
N THR A 36 0.86 -0.96 1.05
CA THR A 36 1.53 -0.37 -0.12
C THR A 36 0.70 0.73 -0.79
N LEU A 37 -0.64 0.63 -0.71
CA LEU A 37 -1.55 1.70 -1.13
C LEU A 37 -1.30 2.97 -0.32
N ARG A 38 -1.34 2.88 1.01
CA ARG A 38 -1.12 4.04 1.90
C ARG A 38 0.26 4.62 1.73
N LEU A 39 1.28 3.77 1.61
CA LEU A 39 2.64 4.22 1.34
C LEU A 39 2.72 5.02 0.04
N SER A 40 2.09 4.56 -1.03
CA SER A 40 2.14 5.23 -2.34
C SER A 40 1.35 6.54 -2.31
N LEU A 41 0.11 6.52 -1.81
CA LEU A 41 -0.74 7.71 -1.70
C LEU A 41 -0.14 8.77 -0.80
N GLY A 42 0.33 8.40 0.40
CA GLY A 42 0.90 9.39 1.31
C GLY A 42 2.24 9.96 0.84
N CYS A 43 2.97 9.27 -0.06
CA CYS A 43 4.13 9.88 -0.73
C CYS A 43 3.69 10.90 -1.80
N LEU A 44 2.62 10.61 -2.55
CA LEU A 44 2.07 11.51 -3.57
C LEU A 44 1.41 12.75 -2.98
N LEU A 45 0.75 12.59 -1.84
CA LEU A 45 -0.03 13.63 -1.16
C LEU A 45 0.72 14.25 0.02
N GLY A 46 2.01 13.93 0.19
CA GLY A 46 2.79 14.32 1.37
C GLY A 46 2.75 15.83 1.62
N ASP A 47 3.04 16.60 0.57
CA ASP A 47 3.09 18.06 0.65
C ASP A 47 1.70 18.68 0.85
N SER A 48 0.66 18.18 0.16
CA SER A 48 -0.69 18.73 0.24
C SER A 48 -1.40 18.40 1.56
N LEU A 49 -1.11 17.23 2.16
CA LEU A 49 -1.69 16.81 3.43
C LEU A 49 -0.80 17.14 4.64
N GLY A 50 0.39 17.69 4.43
CA GLY A 50 1.35 17.96 5.49
C GLY A 50 1.83 16.70 6.21
N ILE A 51 1.95 15.57 5.51
CA ILE A 51 2.36 14.29 6.08
C ILE A 51 3.72 13.84 5.55
N GLN A 52 4.50 13.17 6.41
CA GLN A 52 5.83 12.67 6.04
C GLN A 52 6.09 11.29 6.63
N LEU A 53 6.80 10.44 5.88
CA LEU A 53 7.28 9.16 6.40
C LEU A 53 8.30 9.37 7.53
N ARG A 54 8.14 8.60 8.60
CA ARG A 54 9.03 8.58 9.76
C ARG A 54 9.37 7.15 10.13
N ARG A 55 10.58 6.95 10.67
CA ARG A 55 10.95 5.71 11.38
C ARG A 55 10.32 5.76 12.77
N VAL A 56 9.59 4.72 13.17
CA VAL A 56 8.83 4.71 14.43
C VAL A 56 9.17 3.49 15.30
N GLY A 57 9.42 3.77 16.57
CA GLY A 57 9.67 2.79 17.63
C GLY A 57 10.96 1.97 17.42
N LYS A 58 11.15 0.97 18.29
CA LYS A 58 12.36 0.11 18.28
C LYS A 58 12.55 -0.67 16.98
N THR A 59 11.46 -1.02 16.31
CA THR A 59 11.50 -1.74 15.02
C THR A 59 11.79 -0.82 13.83
N GLU A 60 11.84 0.50 14.06
CA GLU A 60 12.06 1.54 13.04
C GLU A 60 11.17 1.40 11.81
N ARG A 61 9.95 0.91 11.98
CA ARG A 61 9.00 0.75 10.88
C ARG A 61 8.72 2.12 10.29
N ILE A 62 8.78 2.19 8.96
CA ILE A 62 8.56 3.44 8.22
C ILE A 62 7.08 3.58 7.89
N HIS A 63 6.44 4.62 8.42
CA HIS A 63 5.06 4.99 8.14
C HIS A 63 4.79 6.45 8.54
N PHE A 64 3.55 6.95 8.42
CA PHE A 64 3.23 8.37 8.68
C PHE A 64 3.03 8.70 10.17
N ALA A 65 3.50 7.86 11.09
CA ALA A 65 3.40 8.04 12.54
C ALA A 65 2.00 8.48 13.00
N GLY A 66 1.90 9.53 13.82
CA GLY A 66 0.63 10.10 14.30
C GLY A 66 -0.23 10.77 13.22
N LEU A 67 0.26 10.88 11.98
CA LEU A 67 -0.44 11.50 10.85
C LEU A 67 -1.13 10.47 9.94
N GLU A 68 -1.09 9.18 10.26
CA GLU A 68 -1.91 8.16 9.57
C GLU A 68 -3.42 8.49 9.57
N PRO A 69 -4.03 9.06 10.62
CA PRO A 69 -5.43 9.48 10.58
C PRO A 69 -5.75 10.46 9.45
N VAL A 70 -4.85 11.40 9.13
CA VAL A 70 -5.03 12.37 8.03
C VAL A 70 -5.22 11.64 6.70
N LEU A 71 -4.39 10.62 6.44
CA LEU A 71 -4.51 9.80 5.23
C LEU A 71 -5.74 8.88 5.24
N SER A 72 -6.18 8.44 6.42
CA SER A 72 -7.42 7.66 6.57
C SER A 72 -8.65 8.50 6.23
N GLU A 73 -8.68 9.76 6.67
CA GLU A 73 -9.73 10.71 6.35
C GLU A 73 -9.76 11.01 4.85
N TRP A 74 -8.59 11.30 4.26
CA TRP A 74 -8.50 11.50 2.82
C TRP A 74 -9.02 10.29 2.03
N LEU A 75 -8.65 9.07 2.44
CA LEU A 75 -9.19 7.85 1.83
C LEU A 75 -10.69 7.70 2.03
N HIS A 76 -11.24 8.09 3.19
CA HIS A 76 -12.66 8.03 3.45
C HIS A 76 -13.46 8.88 2.45
N GLU A 77 -12.99 10.10 2.20
CA GLU A 77 -13.65 11.07 1.32
C GLU A 77 -13.43 10.75 -0.18
N ASN A 78 -12.29 10.17 -0.54
CA ASN A 78 -11.88 10.09 -1.95
C ASN A 78 -11.86 8.66 -2.53
N ALA A 79 -11.86 7.61 -1.70
CA ALA A 79 -11.68 6.24 -2.18
C ALA A 79 -12.98 5.44 -2.21
N PHE A 80 -13.39 5.05 -3.41
CA PHE A 80 -14.45 4.07 -3.62
C PHE A 80 -13.86 2.66 -3.74
N VAL A 81 -14.54 1.69 -3.15
CA VAL A 81 -14.10 0.29 -3.14
C VAL A 81 -15.16 -0.57 -3.79
N THR A 82 -14.75 -1.35 -4.79
CA THR A 82 -15.56 -2.43 -5.39
C THR A 82 -14.83 -3.76 -5.25
N TRP A 83 -15.57 -4.85 -5.32
CA TRP A 83 -15.02 -6.20 -5.25
C TRP A 83 -15.83 -7.19 -6.08
N VAL A 84 -15.17 -8.27 -6.46
CA VAL A 84 -15.78 -9.41 -7.13
C VAL A 84 -15.28 -10.69 -6.47
N GLU A 85 -16.17 -11.65 -6.28
CA GLU A 85 -15.80 -12.97 -5.79
C GLU A 85 -15.29 -13.84 -6.94
N HIS A 86 -14.22 -14.60 -6.67
CA HIS A 86 -13.67 -15.51 -7.64
C HIS A 86 -13.08 -16.73 -6.93
N PRO A 87 -13.31 -17.98 -7.40
CA PRO A 87 -12.80 -19.18 -6.73
C PRO A 87 -11.27 -19.25 -6.62
N ARG A 88 -10.56 -18.55 -7.52
CA ARG A 88 -9.10 -18.45 -7.56
C ARG A 88 -8.67 -17.00 -7.72
N PRO A 89 -8.79 -16.13 -6.72
CA PRO A 89 -8.63 -14.68 -6.90
C PRO A 89 -7.23 -14.31 -7.41
N TRP A 90 -6.20 -15.11 -7.10
CA TRP A 90 -4.82 -14.90 -7.56
C TRP A 90 -4.63 -14.96 -9.08
N ILE A 91 -5.56 -15.52 -9.86
CA ILE A 91 -5.44 -15.50 -11.33
C ILE A 91 -5.92 -14.17 -11.94
N LEU A 92 -6.66 -13.37 -11.17
CA LEU A 92 -7.21 -12.11 -11.65
C LEU A 92 -6.23 -10.94 -11.51
N GLU A 93 -5.22 -11.05 -10.64
CA GLU A 93 -4.28 -9.94 -10.41
C GLU A 93 -3.47 -9.61 -11.66
N GLU A 94 -2.88 -10.62 -12.30
CA GLU A 94 -2.08 -10.45 -13.51
C GLU A 94 -2.95 -9.88 -14.65
N LYS A 95 -4.13 -10.47 -14.88
CA LYS A 95 -5.08 -9.97 -15.89
C LYS A 95 -5.48 -8.53 -15.64
N ALA A 96 -5.77 -8.15 -14.40
CA ALA A 96 -6.16 -6.79 -14.06
C ALA A 96 -5.00 -5.79 -14.25
N ILE A 97 -3.76 -6.19 -13.97
CA ILE A 97 -2.57 -5.35 -14.18
C ILE A 97 -2.29 -5.17 -15.68
N GLU A 98 -2.51 -6.21 -16.49
CA GLU A 98 -2.34 -6.13 -17.95
C GLU A 98 -3.42 -5.30 -18.64
N GLN A 99 -4.67 -5.41 -18.19
CA GLN A 99 -5.84 -4.85 -18.90
C GLN A 99 -6.27 -3.47 -18.39
N LEU A 100 -5.87 -3.07 -17.18
CA LEU A 100 -6.31 -1.82 -16.56
C LEU A 100 -5.13 -0.89 -16.31
N SER A 101 -5.37 0.41 -16.45
CA SER A 101 -4.43 1.41 -15.95
C SER A 101 -4.49 1.45 -14.41
N LEU A 102 -3.47 0.86 -13.77
CA LEU A 102 -3.35 0.78 -12.31
C LEU A 102 -2.12 1.55 -11.81
N PRO A 103 -2.12 2.90 -11.87
CA PRO A 103 -0.93 3.72 -11.64
C PRO A 103 -0.30 3.53 -10.24
N LEU A 104 -1.09 3.15 -9.24
CA LEU A 104 -0.62 2.95 -7.87
C LEU A 104 -0.06 1.53 -7.59
N ASN A 105 -0.23 0.60 -8.53
CA ASN A 105 0.35 -0.74 -8.44
C ASN A 105 1.77 -0.70 -9.01
N LEU A 106 2.80 -0.94 -8.19
CA LEU A 106 4.19 -1.07 -8.66
C LEU A 106 4.58 -2.51 -9.01
N ALA A 107 4.10 -3.48 -8.24
CA ALA A 107 4.39 -4.88 -8.50
C ALA A 107 3.81 -5.29 -9.86
N GLN A 108 4.60 -5.98 -10.68
CA GLN A 108 4.22 -6.49 -12.01
C GLN A 108 3.77 -5.42 -13.02
N ASN A 109 3.97 -4.13 -12.74
CA ASN A 109 3.44 -3.03 -13.54
C ASN A 109 4.54 -2.08 -14.08
N LYS A 110 5.72 -2.63 -14.39
CA LYS A 110 6.90 -1.84 -14.79
C LYS A 110 6.73 -1.09 -16.10
N SER A 111 5.87 -1.58 -16.99
CA SER A 111 5.55 -0.98 -18.29
C SER A 111 4.65 0.26 -18.16
N HIS A 112 3.97 0.46 -17.03
CA HIS A 112 3.08 1.61 -16.85
C HIS A 112 3.90 2.91 -16.79
N PRO A 113 3.53 3.97 -17.54
CA PRO A 113 4.32 5.22 -17.60
C PRO A 113 4.58 5.85 -16.22
N PHE A 114 3.60 5.75 -15.32
CA PHE A 114 3.71 6.29 -13.96
C PHE A 114 4.60 5.47 -13.00
N HIS A 115 5.00 4.25 -13.38
CA HIS A 115 5.76 3.36 -12.50
C HIS A 115 7.10 3.98 -12.08
N ALA A 116 7.85 4.54 -13.03
CA ALA A 116 9.15 5.14 -12.77
C ALA A 116 9.04 6.32 -11.80
N ILE A 117 8.06 7.19 -12.01
CA ILE A 117 7.77 8.35 -11.17
C ILE A 117 7.42 7.92 -9.74
N LEU A 118 6.46 7.03 -9.59
CA LEU A 118 6.01 6.57 -8.27
C LEU A 118 7.10 5.79 -7.51
N SER A 119 7.92 5.01 -8.22
CA SER A 119 9.05 4.30 -7.64
C SER A 119 10.11 5.26 -7.10
N ALA A 120 10.49 6.28 -7.89
CA ALA A 120 11.44 7.30 -7.50
C ALA A 120 10.95 8.10 -6.29
N LEU A 121 9.69 8.54 -6.31
CA LEU A 121 9.07 9.27 -5.21
C LEU A 121 9.09 8.46 -3.90
N ARG A 122 8.67 7.18 -3.95
CA ARG A 122 8.72 6.31 -2.76
C ARG A 122 10.14 6.10 -2.24
N LYS A 123 11.13 6.03 -3.13
CA LYS A 123 12.54 5.90 -2.75
C LYS A 123 13.00 7.18 -2.04
N GLU A 124 12.68 8.34 -2.56
CA GLU A 124 13.01 9.63 -1.97
C GLU A 124 12.37 9.83 -0.60
N CYS A 125 11.05 9.63 -0.47
CA CYS A 125 10.36 9.77 0.82
C CYS A 125 10.95 8.83 1.90
N LYS A 126 11.33 7.61 1.51
CA LYS A 126 12.02 6.67 2.42
C LYS A 126 13.43 7.12 2.78
N ALA A 127 14.18 7.65 1.83
CA ALA A 127 15.52 8.17 2.08
C ALA A 127 15.46 9.36 3.06
N LYS A 128 14.53 10.31 2.84
CA LYS A 128 14.23 11.40 3.78
C LYS A 128 13.92 10.86 5.18
N ALA A 129 13.02 9.88 5.30
CA ALA A 129 12.67 9.27 6.58
C ALA A 129 13.86 8.62 7.31
N LYS A 130 14.83 8.06 6.58
CA LYS A 130 16.05 7.49 7.14
C LYS A 130 17.02 8.55 7.65
N GLY A 131 17.04 9.74 7.05
CA GLY A 131 17.85 10.87 7.51
C GLY A 131 17.29 11.56 8.77
N LEU A 132 16.01 11.34 9.09
CA LEU A 132 15.37 11.90 10.28
C LEU A 132 15.57 11.03 11.51
N SER A 133 15.46 11.64 12.69
CA SER A 133 15.43 10.93 13.97
C SER A 133 14.23 9.99 14.08
N VAL A 134 14.45 8.87 14.77
CA VAL A 134 13.42 7.86 15.04
C VAL A 134 12.43 8.44 16.06
N LEU A 135 11.13 8.39 15.72
CA LEU A 135 10.07 8.77 16.63
C LEU A 135 9.82 7.69 17.67
N LYS A 136 9.55 8.11 18.91
CA LYS A 136 9.01 7.21 19.93
C LYS A 136 7.59 6.81 19.55
N LYS A 137 7.20 5.59 19.94
CA LYS A 137 5.87 5.04 19.67
C LYS A 137 4.88 5.57 20.70
#